data_AF-A0A1I6QAU8-F1
#
_entry.id   AF-A0A1I6QAU8-F1
#
_cell.length_a   1.000
_cell.length_b   1.000
_cell.length_c   1.000
_cell.angle_alpha   90.00
_cell.angle_beta   90.00
_cell.angle_gamma   90.00
#
_symmetry.space_group_name_H-M   'P 1'
#
loop_
_entity.id
_entity.type
_entity.pdbx_description
1 polymer ?
#
loop_
_entity_poly.entity_id
_entity_poly.type
_entity_poly.pdbx_seq_one_letter_code
_entity_poly.pdbx_strand_id
1 'polypeptide(L)' 'MSTNDYIKYVTQQFVSYMDAPKEDRKQKRQQRREEREPFLNRWFGMLPVSAAIFYRQMKKKKLS' A
#
# COMPACT_ATOMS: atom_id res chain seq x y z
N MET A 1 37.43 10.57 -23.23
CA MET A 1 36.16 9.94 -22.77
C MET A 1 35.46 9.46 -24.02
N SER A 2 35.47 8.14 -24.25
CA SER A 2 35.16 7.56 -25.56
C SER A 2 33.67 7.25 -25.68
N THR A 3 33.10 7.38 -26.88
CA THR A 3 31.70 7.01 -27.19
C THR A 3 31.38 5.57 -26.77
N ASN A 4 32.38 4.71 -26.70
CA ASN A 4 32.28 3.32 -26.23
C ASN A 4 31.90 3.22 -24.74
N ASP A 5 32.40 4.12 -23.89
CA ASP A 5 32.07 4.15 -22.46
C ASP A 5 30.59 4.49 -22.24
N TYR A 6 30.05 5.38 -23.07
CA TYR A 6 28.64 5.73 -23.03
C TYR A 6 27.75 4.58 -23.47
N ILE A 7 28.08 3.93 -24.59
CA ILE A 7 27.34 2.76 -25.08
C ILE A 7 27.35 1.66 -24.01
N LYS A 8 28.52 1.36 -23.44
CA LYS A 8 28.67 0.39 -22.35
C LYS A 8 27.78 0.72 -21.15
N TYR A 9 27.75 1.99 -20.72
CA TYR A 9 26.90 2.42 -19.62
C TYR A 9 25.40 2.23 -19.93
N VAL A 10 24.96 2.67 -21.11
CA VAL A 10 23.56 2.54 -21.53
C VAL A 10 23.16 1.07 -21.61
N THR A 11 24.02 0.21 -22.16
CA THR A 11 23.76 -1.23 -22.23
C THR A 11 23.72 -1.86 -20.83
N GLN A 12 24.62 -1.48 -19.92
CA GLN A 12 24.60 -1.97 -18.54
C GLN A 12 23.31 -1.59 -17.81
N GLN A 13 22.84 -0.35 -17.95
CA GLN A 13 21.57 0.08 -17.36
C GLN A 13 20.37 -0.64 -17.98
N PHE A 14 20.39 -0.83 -19.30
CA PHE A 14 19.32 -1.53 -20.01
C PHE A 14 19.22 -3.01 -19.61
N VAL A 15 20.35 -3.72 -19.52
CA VAL A 15 20.41 -5.11 -19.06
C VAL A 15 19.97 -5.22 -17.61
N SER A 16 20.46 -4.36 -16.71
CA SER A 16 20.03 -4.31 -15.31
C SER A 16 18.52 -4.09 -15.18
N TYR A 17 17.94 -3.22 -16.02
CA TYR A 17 16.49 -2.97 -16.03
C TYR A 17 15.67 -4.13 -16.60
N MET A 18 16.20 -4.82 -17.61
CA MET A 18 15.56 -5.99 -18.23
C MET A 18 15.63 -7.22 -17.33
N ASP A 19 16.76 -7.39 -16.63
CA ASP A 19 17.00 -8.47 -15.67
C ASP A 19 16.30 -8.24 -14.34
N ALA A 20 15.94 -6.99 -14.00
CA ALA A 20 15.08 -6.67 -12.87
C ALA A 20 13.64 -7.13 -13.19
N PRO A 21 13.23 -8.35 -12.78
CA PRO A 21 11.99 -8.89 -13.26
C PRO A 21 10.86 -8.40 -12.36
N LYS A 22 9.66 -8.80 -12.76
CA LYS A 22 8.37 -8.61 -12.10
C LYS A 22 8.35 -8.81 -10.56
N GLU A 23 9.38 -9.43 -9.97
CA GLU A 23 9.72 -9.45 -8.54
C GLU A 23 9.63 -8.06 -7.90
N ASP A 24 10.29 -7.05 -8.45
CA ASP A 24 10.36 -5.71 -7.81
C ASP A 24 8.99 -5.04 -7.74
N ARG A 25 8.12 -5.29 -8.71
CA ARG A 25 6.74 -4.80 -8.69
C ARG A 25 5.92 -5.50 -7.62
N LYS A 26 6.13 -6.80 -7.42
CA LYS A 26 5.49 -7.57 -6.34
C LYS A 26 6.02 -7.15 -4.99
N GLN A 27 7.34 -7.05 -4.81
CA GLN A 27 8.00 -6.61 -3.59
C GLN A 27 7.59 -5.19 -3.22
N LYS A 28 7.62 -4.22 -4.15
CA LYS A 28 7.11 -2.85 -3.88
C LYS A 28 5.62 -2.84 -3.53
N ARG A 29 4.81 -3.72 -4.13
CA ARG A 29 3.38 -3.83 -3.76
C ARG A 29 3.18 -4.45 -2.39
N GLN A 30 4.05 -5.38 -2.00
CA GLN A 30 4.02 -6.09 -0.72
C GLN A 30 4.55 -5.21 0.41
N GLN A 31 5.68 -4.53 0.21
CA GLN A 31 6.17 -3.47 1.10
C GLN A 31 5.14 -2.37 1.30
N ARG A 32 4.50 -1.85 0.22
CA ARG A 32 3.40 -0.89 0.36
C ARG A 32 2.17 -1.45 1.07
N ARG A 33 1.97 -2.77 1.12
CA ARG A 33 0.88 -3.41 1.87
C ARG A 33 1.26 -3.63 3.34
N GLU A 34 2.53 -3.87 3.62
CA GLU A 34 3.09 -4.04 4.97
C GLU A 34 3.27 -2.69 5.68
N GLU A 35 3.76 -1.67 4.99
CA GLU A 35 3.87 -0.28 5.48
C GLU A 35 2.50 0.38 5.66
N ARG A 36 1.51 -0.05 4.89
CA ARG A 36 0.12 0.34 5.13
C ARG A 36 -0.41 -0.49 6.29
N GLU A 37 -0.17 0.02 7.50
CA GLU A 37 -0.96 -0.31 8.69
C GLU A 37 -2.42 -0.53 8.27
N PRO A 38 -2.98 -1.75 8.45
CA PRO A 38 -4.34 -2.02 8.03
C PRO A 38 -5.24 -0.98 8.68
N PHE A 39 -5.93 -0.17 7.88
CA PHE A 39 -6.87 0.82 8.39
C PHE A 39 -7.88 0.17 9.35
N LEU A 40 -8.23 -1.09 9.06
CA LEU A 40 -9.03 -1.95 9.91
C LEU A 40 -8.44 -2.12 11.32
N ASN A 41 -7.12 -2.31 11.46
CA ASN A 41 -6.44 -2.45 12.75
C ASN A 41 -6.45 -1.14 13.52
N ARG A 42 -6.23 0.00 12.84
CA ARG A 42 -6.26 1.33 13.49
C ARG A 42 -7.65 1.74 13.98
N TRP A 43 -8.70 1.22 13.37
CA TRP A 43 -10.09 1.56 13.69
C TRP A 43 -10.86 0.39 14.34
N PHE A 44 -10.17 -0.71 14.63
CA PHE A 44 -10.72 -1.81 15.43
C PHE A 44 -11.03 -1.27 16.82
N GLY A 45 -12.29 -1.38 17.26
CA GLY A 45 -12.78 -0.74 18.49
C GLY A 45 -13.62 0.53 18.24
N MET A 46 -13.13 1.50 17.47
CA MET A 46 -13.92 2.72 17.16
C MET A 46 -15.14 2.42 16.28
N LEU A 47 -15.01 1.50 15.32
CA LEU A 47 -16.12 1.08 14.45
C LEU A 47 -17.28 0.43 15.24
N PRO A 48 -17.08 -0.63 16.06
CA PRO A 48 -18.17 -1.21 16.85
C PRO A 48 -18.73 -0.25 17.91
N VAL A 49 -17.90 0.62 18.51
CA VAL A 49 -18.35 1.61 19.49
C VAL A 49 -19.27 2.66 18.84
N SER A 50 -18.87 3.23 17.71
CA SER A 50 -19.70 4.20 16.99
C SER A 50 -21.00 3.58 16.48
N ALA A 51 -20.96 2.34 15.98
CA ALA A 51 -22.16 1.58 15.59
C ALA A 51 -23.10 1.32 16.79
N ALA A 52 -22.57 0.95 17.95
CA ALA A 52 -23.37 0.74 19.16
C ALA A 52 -24.03 2.05 19.65
N ILE A 53 -23.31 3.18 19.61
CA ILE A 53 -23.84 4.49 19.96
C ILE A 53 -24.99 4.87 19.00
N PHE A 54 -24.77 4.71 17.70
CA PHE A 54 -25.79 5.01 16.68
C PHE A 54 -27.05 4.15 16.85
N TYR A 55 -26.88 2.84 17.06
CA TYR A 55 -27.99 1.93 17.31
C TYR A 55 -28.81 2.32 18.55
N ARG A 56 -28.14 2.74 19.63
CA ARG A 56 -28.81 3.23 20.84
C ARG A 56 -29.58 4.52 20.58
N GLN A 57 -29.04 5.45 19.79
CA GLN A 57 -29.74 6.68 19.43
C GLN A 57 -30.97 6.41 18.56
N MET A 58 -30.86 5.49 17.59
CA MET A 58 -32.01 5.06 16.78
C MET A 58 -33.11 4.43 17.63
N LYS A 59 -32.77 3.57 18.60
CA LYS A 59 -33.74 3.01 19.55
C LYS A 59 -34.41 4.09 20.40
N LYS A 60 -33.66 5.09 20.88
CA LYS A 60 -34.21 6.21 21.66
C LYS A 60 -35.17 7.08 20.85
N LYS A 61 -34.86 7.37 19.58
CA LYS A 61 -35.75 8.14 18.69
C LYS A 61 -37.03 7.40 18.31
N LYS A 62 -37.04 6.07 18.34
CA LYS A 62 -38.23 5.25 18.03
C LYS A 62 -39.16 5.07 19.23
N LEU A 63 -38.69 5.37 20.45
CA LEU A 63 -39.46 5.29 21.71
C LEU A 63 -39.97 6.65 22.21
N SER A 64 -39.63 7.75 21.52
CA SER A 64 -40.16 9.10 21.73
C SER A 64 -41.13 9.46 20.63
#